data_AF-A0A2U8PEZ9-F1
#
_entry.id   AF-A0A2U8PEZ9-F1
#
_cell.length_a   1.000
_cell.length_b   1.000
_cell.length_c   1.000
_cell.angle_alpha   90.00
_cell.angle_beta   90.00
_cell.angle_gamma   90.00
#
_symmetry.space_group_name_H-M   'P 1'
#
loop_
_entity.id
_entity.type
_entity.pdbx_description
1 polymer ?
#
loop_
_entity_poly.entity_id
_entity_poly.type
_entity_poly.pdbx_seq_one_letter_code
_entity_poly.pdbx_strand_id
1 'polypeptide(L)'
;MWPTRPGETVGAVRAVVLVALGTALMALSAKVSLPLPYVPMTLQTLVVLMIGAAYGWHLGSATMIAYLAEGALGAPVFAGPVGGIAPLVGPTAGYLFGFIAAAFVTGWLAERGWDRSVMLLFAAMAVGHIVILAAGFGWLAFGLGLGIAKAWQVGIVPFIAASLVKNALGAALMPAARRLIDRRR
;
A
#
# COMPACT_ATOMS: atom_id res chain seq x y z
N MET A 1 7.84 -3.61 -15.98
CA MET A 1 8.58 -4.33 -14.91
C MET A 1 8.12 -5.77 -14.77
N TRP A 2 6.85 -6.05 -15.09
CA TRP A 2 6.35 -7.41 -15.23
C TRP A 2 7.02 -8.15 -16.40
N PRO A 3 7.33 -9.46 -16.28
CA PRO A 3 7.82 -10.28 -17.39
C PRO A 3 6.71 -10.46 -18.43
N THR A 4 6.94 -10.07 -19.68
CA THR A 4 5.90 -10.11 -20.74
C THR A 4 6.06 -11.26 -21.72
N ARG A 5 7.20 -11.98 -21.68
CA ARG A 5 7.47 -13.10 -22.60
C ARG A 5 7.74 -14.40 -21.82
N PRO A 6 7.15 -15.54 -22.25
CA PRO A 6 7.52 -16.85 -21.71
C PRO A 6 9.03 -17.10 -21.91
N GLY A 7 9.74 -17.48 -20.83
CA GLY A 7 11.18 -17.80 -20.87
C GLY A 7 12.15 -16.65 -20.54
N GLU A 8 11.65 -15.44 -20.22
CA GLU A 8 12.51 -14.32 -19.81
C GLU A 8 12.99 -14.47 -18.35
N THR A 9 13.97 -15.35 -18.12
CA THR A 9 14.51 -15.66 -16.79
C THR A 9 14.99 -14.43 -16.02
N VAL A 10 15.65 -13.49 -16.70
CA VAL A 10 16.12 -12.22 -16.10
C VAL A 10 14.95 -11.35 -15.62
N GLY A 11 13.86 -11.29 -16.40
CA GLY A 11 12.64 -10.56 -16.03
C GLY A 11 11.96 -11.18 -14.81
N ALA A 12 11.86 -12.51 -14.77
CA ALA A 12 11.26 -13.24 -13.66
C ALA A 12 12.06 -13.07 -12.35
N VAL A 13 13.40 -13.22 -12.41
CA VAL A 13 14.27 -13.01 -11.23
C VAL A 13 14.13 -11.57 -10.72
N ARG A 14 14.12 -10.58 -11.63
CA ARG A 14 13.91 -9.18 -11.25
C ARG A 14 12.56 -8.97 -10.55
N ALA A 15 11.48 -9.58 -11.05
CA ALA A 15 10.16 -9.47 -10.43
C ALA A 15 10.16 -10.05 -9.01
N VAL A 16 10.76 -11.21 -8.80
CA VAL A 16 10.88 -11.84 -7.47
C VAL A 16 11.66 -10.94 -6.50
N VAL A 17 12.80 -10.39 -6.94
CA VAL A 17 13.61 -9.47 -6.13
C VAL A 17 12.81 -8.22 -5.75
N LEU A 18 12.07 -7.62 -6.70
CA LEU A 18 11.24 -6.45 -6.43
C LEU A 18 10.09 -6.77 -5.47
N VAL A 19 9.43 -7.92 -5.61
CA VAL A 19 8.41 -8.37 -4.66
C VAL A 19 9.01 -8.48 -3.26
N ALA A 20 10.13 -9.19 -3.10
CA ALA A 20 10.79 -9.37 -1.80
C ALA A 20 11.21 -8.04 -1.15
N LEU A 21 11.77 -7.10 -1.94
CA LEU A 21 12.11 -5.77 -1.45
C LEU A 21 10.86 -4.96 -1.07
N GLY A 22 9.79 -5.09 -1.86
CA GLY A 22 8.53 -4.42 -1.60
C GLY A 22 7.83 -4.93 -0.35
N THR A 23 7.79 -6.25 -0.13
CA THR A 23 7.19 -6.84 1.09
C THR A 23 8.03 -6.53 2.33
N ALA A 24 9.36 -6.53 2.22
CA ALA A 24 10.24 -6.08 3.30
C ALA A 24 10.00 -4.61 3.67
N LEU A 25 9.85 -3.72 2.67
CA LEU A 25 9.56 -2.30 2.92
C LEU A 25 8.17 -2.11 3.56
N MET A 26 7.19 -2.91 3.13
CA MET A 26 5.87 -2.96 3.75
C MET A 26 5.95 -3.37 5.22
N ALA A 27 6.69 -4.43 5.54
CA ALA A 27 6.89 -4.89 6.91
C ALA A 27 7.58 -3.84 7.79
N LEU A 28 8.64 -3.20 7.30
CA LEU A 28 9.34 -2.13 8.03
C LEU A 28 8.43 -0.92 8.27
N SER A 29 7.69 -0.49 7.24
CA SER A 29 6.77 0.65 7.36
C SER A 29 5.55 0.35 8.24
N ALA A 30 5.20 -0.93 8.43
CA ALA A 30 4.18 -1.36 9.39
C ALA A 30 4.58 -1.06 10.83
N LYS A 31 5.88 -1.19 11.14
CA LYS A 31 6.40 -0.97 12.50
C LYS A 31 6.51 0.50 12.87
N VAL A 32 6.64 1.39 11.87
CA VAL A 32 6.53 2.83 12.09
C VAL A 32 5.06 3.21 12.18
N SER A 33 4.53 3.21 13.40
CA SER A 33 3.12 3.47 13.65
C SER A 33 2.86 4.35 14.87
N LEU A 34 1.81 5.15 14.77
CA LEU A 34 1.18 5.80 15.92
C LEU A 34 0.05 4.86 16.41
N PRO A 35 0.14 4.34 17.65
CA PRO A 35 -0.90 3.47 18.18
C PRO A 35 -2.20 4.26 18.35
N LEU A 36 -3.29 3.72 17.80
CA LEU A 36 -4.64 4.23 17.96
C LEU A 36 -5.55 3.08 18.47
N PRO A 37 -6.69 3.39 19.11
CA PRO A 37 -7.49 2.36 19.79
C PRO A 37 -8.05 1.23 18.92
N TYR A 38 -8.31 1.47 17.63
CA TYR A 38 -8.92 0.47 16.73
C TYR A 38 -7.98 0.04 15.61
N VAL A 39 -7.41 1.01 14.89
CA VAL A 39 -6.56 0.77 13.72
C VAL A 39 -5.33 1.64 13.88
N PRO A 40 -4.13 1.07 14.03
CA PRO A 40 -2.91 1.86 14.18
C PRO A 40 -2.65 2.67 12.90
N MET A 41 -2.16 3.90 13.06
CA MET A 41 -1.77 4.74 11.93
C MET A 41 -0.31 4.46 11.57
N THR A 42 -0.10 3.68 10.50
CA THR A 42 1.24 3.26 10.06
C THR A 42 1.74 4.06 8.86
N LEU A 43 3.02 3.93 8.50
CA LEU A 43 3.54 4.44 7.22
C LEU A 43 3.19 3.56 6.01
N GLN A 44 2.50 2.44 6.20
CA GLN A 44 2.25 1.47 5.12
C GLN A 44 1.46 2.06 3.97
N THR A 45 0.43 2.88 4.24
CA THR A 45 -0.39 3.45 3.16
C THR A 45 0.43 4.33 2.21
N LEU A 46 1.50 4.98 2.68
CA LEU A 46 2.46 5.66 1.81
C LEU A 46 3.22 4.65 0.93
N VAL A 47 3.77 3.61 1.55
CA VAL A 47 4.58 2.60 0.87
C VAL A 47 3.77 1.82 -0.17
N VAL A 48 2.53 1.44 0.13
CA VAL A 48 1.60 0.79 -0.81
C VAL A 48 1.49 1.59 -2.10
N LEU A 49 1.23 2.89 -1.97
CA LEU A 49 0.99 3.78 -3.11
C LEU A 49 2.27 4.07 -3.89
N MET A 50 3.40 4.20 -3.18
CA MET A 50 4.73 4.33 -3.80
C MET A 50 5.12 3.08 -4.57
N ILE A 51 4.87 1.88 -4.01
CA ILE A 51 5.09 0.60 -4.68
C ILE A 51 4.18 0.50 -5.91
N GLY A 52 2.88 0.82 -5.79
CA GLY A 52 1.97 0.85 -6.93
C GLY A 52 2.48 1.77 -8.05
N ALA A 53 2.81 3.02 -7.72
CA ALA A 53 3.33 4.00 -8.69
C ALA A 53 4.68 3.62 -9.30
N ALA A 54 5.56 2.93 -8.55
CA ALA A 54 6.88 2.55 -9.01
C ALA A 54 6.88 1.24 -9.79
N TYR A 55 6.14 0.22 -9.34
CA TYR A 55 6.20 -1.14 -9.89
C TYR A 55 5.18 -1.35 -11.02
N GLY A 56 4.20 -0.45 -11.15
CA GLY A 56 3.05 -0.62 -12.03
C GLY A 56 1.96 -1.46 -11.37
N TRP A 57 0.81 -1.56 -12.03
CA TRP A 57 -0.36 -2.18 -11.39
C TRP A 57 -0.20 -3.70 -11.20
N HIS A 58 0.40 -4.41 -12.17
CA HIS A 58 0.61 -5.86 -12.06
C HIS A 58 1.53 -6.22 -10.89
N LEU A 59 2.74 -5.68 -10.90
CA LEU A 59 3.76 -6.02 -9.92
C LEU A 59 3.46 -5.40 -8.56
N GLY A 60 2.90 -4.18 -8.53
CA GLY A 60 2.48 -3.54 -7.28
C GLY A 60 1.39 -4.34 -6.55
N SER A 61 0.36 -4.80 -7.26
CA SER A 61 -0.68 -5.65 -6.68
C SER A 61 -0.13 -7.02 -6.26
N ALA A 62 0.74 -7.63 -7.06
CA ALA A 62 1.40 -8.89 -6.71
C ALA A 62 2.22 -8.76 -5.42
N THR A 63 2.93 -7.65 -5.22
CA THR A 63 3.65 -7.35 -3.97
C THR A 63 2.71 -7.27 -2.77
N MET A 64 1.55 -6.63 -2.90
CA MET A 64 0.57 -6.56 -1.80
C MET A 64 -0.02 -7.93 -1.47
N ILE A 65 -0.29 -8.76 -2.48
CA ILE A 65 -0.75 -10.14 -2.29
C ILE A 65 0.32 -10.96 -1.56
N ALA A 66 1.59 -10.86 -1.99
CA ALA A 66 2.71 -11.54 -1.34
C ALA A 66 2.86 -11.11 0.13
N TYR A 67 2.80 -9.81 0.41
CA TYR A 67 2.86 -9.27 1.77
C TYR A 67 1.73 -9.81 2.67
N LEU A 68 0.50 -9.89 2.15
CA LEU A 68 -0.63 -10.50 2.86
C LEU A 68 -0.43 -12.01 3.08
N ALA A 69 0.10 -12.72 2.09
CA ALA A 69 0.40 -14.14 2.18
C ALA A 69 1.50 -14.45 3.21
N GLU A 70 2.58 -13.68 3.23
CA GLU A 70 3.64 -13.77 4.25
C GLU A 70 3.06 -13.64 5.65
N GLY A 71 2.22 -12.63 5.86
CA GLY A 71 1.52 -12.43 7.12
C GLY A 71 0.57 -13.57 7.47
N ALA A 72 -0.23 -14.05 6.51
CA ALA A 72 -1.15 -15.17 6.69
C ALA A 72 -0.43 -16.47 7.11
N LEU A 73 0.77 -16.72 6.55
CA LEU A 73 1.63 -17.87 6.86
C LEU A 73 2.31 -17.75 8.24
N GLY A 74 2.09 -16.67 8.97
CA GLY A 74 2.55 -16.51 10.35
C GLY A 74 3.69 -15.51 10.54
N ALA A 75 4.23 -14.92 9.47
CA ALA A 75 5.29 -13.93 9.61
C ALA A 75 4.77 -12.66 10.33
N PRO A 76 5.50 -12.09 11.31
CA PRO A 76 5.07 -10.92 12.08
C PRO A 76 5.26 -9.61 11.30
N VAL A 77 4.78 -9.55 10.05
CA VAL A 77 4.99 -8.44 9.11
C VAL A 77 3.99 -7.30 9.28
N PHE A 78 2.82 -7.55 9.87
CA PHE A 78 1.79 -6.54 10.10
C PHE A 78 2.19 -5.54 11.21
N ALA A 79 1.37 -4.50 11.41
CA ALA A 79 1.65 -3.45 12.39
C ALA A 79 1.80 -3.98 13.83
N GLY A 80 0.98 -4.97 14.20
CA GLY A 80 1.04 -5.65 15.49
C GLY A 80 2.23 -6.62 15.60
N PRO A 81 2.49 -7.15 16.81
CA PRO A 81 3.55 -8.13 17.04
C PRO A 81 3.20 -9.52 16.48
N VAL A 82 1.92 -9.79 16.21
CA VAL A 82 1.43 -11.10 15.76
C VAL A 82 1.31 -11.19 14.24
N GLY A 83 1.74 -12.32 13.69
CA GLY A 83 1.38 -12.77 12.34
C GLY A 83 0.14 -13.67 12.35
N GLY A 84 -0.12 -14.32 11.23
CA GLY A 84 -1.22 -15.28 11.04
C GLY A 84 -2.49 -14.64 10.50
N ILE A 85 -3.60 -15.38 10.63
CA ILE A 85 -4.91 -14.96 10.08
C ILE A 85 -5.56 -13.84 10.89
N ALA A 86 -5.23 -13.70 12.18
CA ALA A 86 -5.93 -12.76 13.07
C ALA A 86 -5.95 -11.30 12.55
N PRO A 87 -4.84 -10.70 12.07
CA PRO A 87 -4.86 -9.35 11.47
C PRO A 87 -5.70 -9.24 10.18
N LEU A 88 -5.92 -10.35 9.47
CA LEU A 88 -6.69 -10.45 8.23
C LEU A 88 -8.20 -10.64 8.45
N VAL A 89 -8.63 -10.87 9.70
CA VAL A 89 -10.05 -10.91 10.09
C VAL A 89 -10.38 -9.92 11.21
N GLY A 90 -9.39 -9.19 11.71
CA GLY A 90 -9.53 -8.18 12.75
C GLY A 90 -9.85 -6.77 12.21
N PRO A 91 -9.77 -5.73 13.05
CA PRO A 91 -10.15 -4.35 12.68
C PRO A 91 -9.40 -3.78 11.47
N THR A 92 -8.18 -4.25 11.21
CA THR A 92 -7.32 -3.77 10.12
C THR A 92 -7.58 -4.45 8.77
N ALA A 93 -8.37 -5.52 8.73
CA ALA A 93 -8.48 -6.38 7.55
C ALA A 93 -8.89 -5.62 6.29
N GLY A 94 -9.93 -4.77 6.37
CA GLY A 94 -10.37 -3.96 5.24
C GLY A 94 -9.30 -3.06 4.66
N TYR A 95 -8.40 -2.53 5.49
CA TYR A 95 -7.27 -1.72 5.02
C TYR A 95 -6.24 -2.60 4.32
N LEU A 96 -5.90 -3.76 4.90
CA LEU A 96 -4.93 -4.70 4.33
C LEU A 96 -5.38 -5.21 2.95
N PHE A 97 -6.63 -5.63 2.80
CA PHE A 97 -7.16 -6.01 1.48
C PHE A 97 -7.29 -4.80 0.55
N GLY A 98 -7.65 -3.64 1.09
CA GLY A 98 -7.65 -2.36 0.37
C GLY A 98 -6.29 -1.99 -0.22
N PHE A 99 -5.17 -2.45 0.36
CA PHE A 99 -3.83 -2.20 -0.18
C PHE A 99 -3.64 -2.79 -1.58
N ILE A 100 -4.21 -3.95 -1.86
CA ILE A 100 -4.12 -4.59 -3.19
C ILE A 100 -4.78 -3.71 -4.25
N ALA A 101 -6.01 -3.27 -3.96
CA ALA A 101 -6.79 -2.40 -4.86
C ALA A 101 -6.16 -1.01 -5.01
N ALA A 102 -5.61 -0.46 -3.93
CA ALA A 102 -4.92 0.83 -3.97
C ALA A 102 -3.63 0.78 -4.79
N ALA A 103 -2.80 -0.25 -4.59
CA ALA A 103 -1.60 -0.48 -5.40
C ALA A 103 -1.95 -0.66 -6.89
N PHE A 104 -3.05 -1.39 -7.18
CA PHE A 104 -3.58 -1.53 -8.53
C PHE A 104 -3.91 -0.16 -9.15
N VAL A 105 -4.80 0.60 -8.51
CA VAL A 105 -5.33 1.86 -9.06
C VAL A 105 -4.22 2.90 -9.20
N THR A 106 -3.39 3.07 -8.18
CA THR A 106 -2.27 4.03 -8.25
C THR A 106 -1.24 3.63 -9.30
N GLY A 107 -0.91 2.33 -9.41
CA GLY A 107 -0.01 1.86 -10.47
C GLY A 107 -0.60 2.02 -11.87
N TRP A 108 -1.91 1.78 -12.03
CA TRP A 108 -2.61 1.91 -13.31
C TRP A 108 -2.68 3.37 -13.79
N LEU A 109 -2.85 4.32 -12.86
CA LEU A 109 -2.77 5.76 -13.13
C LEU A 109 -1.33 6.18 -13.45
N ALA A 110 -0.34 5.69 -12.69
CA ALA A 110 1.06 5.98 -12.93
C ALA A 110 1.50 5.52 -14.33
N GLU A 111 1.11 4.33 -14.78
CA GLU A 111 1.40 3.84 -16.14
C GLU A 111 0.74 4.70 -17.24
N ARG A 112 -0.30 5.48 -16.91
CA ARG A 112 -0.93 6.47 -17.80
C ARG A 112 -0.26 7.85 -17.75
N GLY A 113 0.88 7.96 -17.10
CA GLY A 113 1.68 9.18 -17.04
C GLY A 113 1.30 10.13 -15.92
N TRP A 114 0.45 9.73 -14.97
CA TRP A 114 0.16 10.56 -13.79
C TRP A 114 1.39 10.72 -12.89
N ASP A 115 2.38 9.84 -13.01
CA ASP A 115 3.68 9.92 -12.32
C ASP A 115 4.63 10.99 -12.90
N ARG A 116 4.29 11.61 -14.04
CA ARG A 116 5.12 12.63 -14.71
C ARG A 116 5.02 14.02 -14.08
N SER A 117 4.00 14.25 -13.26
CA SER A 117 3.77 15.51 -12.55
C SER A 117 3.55 15.23 -11.08
N VAL A 118 4.18 16.01 -10.20
CA VAL A 118 3.96 15.91 -8.74
C VAL A 118 2.48 16.05 -8.41
N MET A 119 1.77 16.97 -9.09
CA MET A 119 0.34 17.19 -8.87
C MET A 119 -0.51 15.99 -9.30
N LEU A 120 -0.23 15.40 -10.47
CA LEU A 120 -0.97 14.23 -10.94
C LEU A 120 -0.64 13.00 -10.07
N LEU A 121 0.60 12.84 -9.62
CA LEU A 121 0.98 11.75 -8.74
C LEU A 121 0.31 11.89 -7.37
N PHE A 122 0.24 13.11 -6.84
CA PHE A 122 -0.54 13.40 -5.63
C PHE A 122 -2.00 12.98 -5.81
N ALA A 123 -2.62 13.30 -6.95
CA ALA A 123 -3.99 12.90 -7.24
C ALA A 123 -4.13 11.37 -7.35
N ALA A 124 -3.20 10.67 -8.02
CA ALA A 124 -3.21 9.21 -8.11
C ALA A 124 -3.08 8.53 -6.73
N MET A 125 -2.24 9.09 -5.86
CA MET A 125 -2.09 8.63 -4.48
C MET A 125 -3.32 8.96 -3.62
N ALA A 126 -3.97 10.10 -3.85
CA ALA A 126 -5.23 10.46 -3.18
C ALA A 126 -6.35 9.46 -3.53
N VAL A 127 -6.49 9.08 -4.81
CA VAL A 127 -7.43 8.04 -5.23
C VAL A 127 -7.10 6.72 -4.53
N GLY A 128 -5.83 6.32 -4.48
CA GLY A 128 -5.43 5.10 -3.77
C GLY A 128 -5.74 5.15 -2.27
N HIS A 129 -5.49 6.27 -1.57
CA HIS A 129 -5.90 6.43 -0.17
C HIS A 129 -7.42 6.35 0.01
N ILE A 130 -8.20 6.95 -0.90
CA ILE A 130 -9.67 6.83 -0.86
C ILE A 130 -10.08 5.35 -0.95
N VAL A 131 -9.45 4.57 -1.83
CA VAL A 131 -9.71 3.12 -1.93
C VAL A 131 -9.37 2.39 -0.62
N ILE A 132 -8.20 2.68 -0.02
CA ILE A 132 -7.80 2.08 1.27
C ILE A 132 -8.81 2.41 2.37
N LEU A 133 -9.15 3.70 2.50
CA LEU A 133 -10.04 4.19 3.54
C LEU A 133 -11.48 3.70 3.35
N ALA A 134 -11.97 3.61 2.10
CA ALA A 134 -13.28 3.07 1.80
C ALA A 134 -13.38 1.57 2.14
N ALA A 135 -12.36 0.78 1.78
CA ALA A 135 -12.31 -0.64 2.13
C ALA A 135 -12.20 -0.85 3.65
N GLY A 136 -11.36 -0.07 4.33
CA GLY A 136 -11.23 -0.08 5.78
C GLY A 136 -12.52 0.31 6.50
N PHE A 137 -13.15 1.40 6.09
CA PHE A 137 -14.44 1.84 6.60
C PHE A 137 -15.54 0.81 6.36
N GLY A 138 -15.65 0.25 5.15
CA GLY A 138 -16.64 -0.77 4.83
C GLY A 138 -16.49 -2.01 5.71
N TRP A 139 -15.24 -2.45 5.93
CA TRP A 139 -14.96 -3.55 6.84
C TRP A 139 -15.35 -3.22 8.29
N LEU A 140 -14.96 -2.05 8.81
CA LEU A 140 -15.30 -1.67 10.19
C LEU A 140 -16.80 -1.49 10.39
N ALA A 141 -17.49 -0.88 9.44
CA ALA A 141 -18.92 -0.59 9.51
C ALA A 141 -19.76 -1.87 9.42
N PHE A 142 -19.45 -2.73 8.44
CA PHE A 142 -20.31 -3.86 8.06
C PHE A 142 -19.70 -5.22 8.40
N GLY A 143 -18.41 -5.42 8.14
CA GLY A 143 -17.72 -6.68 8.42
C GLY A 143 -17.54 -6.94 9.92
N LEU A 144 -17.07 -5.92 10.66
CA LEU A 144 -16.90 -5.95 12.11
C LEU A 144 -18.14 -5.47 12.88
N GLY A 145 -19.13 -4.90 12.17
CA GLY A 145 -20.40 -4.50 12.76
C GLY A 145 -20.34 -3.32 13.74
N LEU A 146 -19.32 -2.44 13.65
CA LEU A 146 -19.25 -1.25 14.52
C LEU A 146 -20.33 -0.20 14.21
N GLY A 147 -20.98 -0.32 13.04
CA GLY A 147 -21.91 0.67 12.53
C GLY A 147 -21.23 1.88 11.89
N ILE A 148 -21.96 2.58 11.03
CA ILE A 148 -21.45 3.66 10.17
C ILE A 148 -20.81 4.80 10.98
N ALA A 149 -21.50 5.28 12.02
CA ALA A 149 -21.03 6.42 12.79
C ALA A 149 -19.70 6.15 13.49
N LYS A 150 -19.56 4.97 14.12
CA LYS A 150 -18.33 4.59 14.82
C LYS A 150 -17.20 4.31 13.83
N ALA A 151 -17.48 3.57 12.75
CA ALA A 151 -16.51 3.29 11.70
C ALA A 151 -15.95 4.58 11.06
N TRP A 152 -16.78 5.60 10.86
CA TRP A 152 -16.32 6.90 10.39
C TRP A 152 -15.34 7.56 11.37
N GLN A 153 -15.70 7.61 12.65
CA GLN A 153 -14.89 8.23 13.70
C GLN A 153 -13.54 7.56 13.91
N VAL A 154 -13.48 6.23 13.85
CA VAL A 154 -12.25 5.47 14.16
C VAL A 154 -11.48 5.05 12.92
N GLY A 155 -12.15 5.00 11.76
CA GLY A 155 -11.61 4.44 10.53
C GLY A 155 -11.35 5.44 9.40
N ILE A 156 -11.92 6.65 9.46
CA ILE A 156 -11.72 7.69 8.45
C ILE A 156 -11.08 8.93 9.06
N VAL A 157 -11.76 9.56 10.03
CA VAL A 157 -11.39 10.88 10.57
C VAL A 157 -9.91 10.98 10.98
N PRO A 158 -9.33 10.01 11.72
CA PRO A 158 -7.94 10.13 12.17
C PRO A 158 -6.94 10.14 11.02
N PHE A 159 -7.29 9.52 9.88
CA PHE A 159 -6.37 9.27 8.78
C PHE A 159 -6.39 10.34 7.70
N ILE A 160 -7.34 11.29 7.70
CA ILE A 160 -7.48 12.30 6.62
C ILE A 160 -6.21 13.15 6.51
N ALA A 161 -5.80 13.80 7.60
CA ALA A 161 -4.62 14.67 7.60
C ALA A 161 -3.35 13.89 7.26
N ALA A 162 -3.17 12.71 7.86
CA ALA A 162 -2.03 11.84 7.58
C ALA A 162 -1.99 11.38 6.12
N SER A 163 -3.14 11.11 5.50
CA SER A 163 -3.22 10.71 4.09
C SER A 163 -2.78 11.84 3.16
N LEU A 164 -3.20 13.07 3.43
CA LEU A 164 -2.76 14.25 2.67
C LEU A 164 -1.24 14.47 2.78
N VAL A 165 -0.70 14.39 4.00
CA VAL A 165 0.75 14.52 4.24
C VAL A 165 1.52 13.42 3.51
N LYS A 166 1.05 12.17 3.59
CA LYS A 166 1.68 11.04 2.90
C LYS A 166 1.61 11.19 1.38
N ASN A 167 0.49 11.65 0.82
CA ASN A 167 0.37 11.91 -0.61
C ASN A 167 1.38 12.97 -1.06
N ALA A 168 1.50 14.08 -0.32
CA ALA A 168 2.47 15.12 -0.63
C ALA A 168 3.90 14.58 -0.56
N LEU A 169 4.21 13.81 0.49
CA LEU A 169 5.53 13.20 0.66
C LEU A 169 5.86 12.23 -0.47
N GLY A 170 4.98 11.30 -0.80
CA GLY A 170 5.23 10.33 -1.87
C GLY A 170 5.33 10.99 -3.25
N ALA A 171 4.46 11.95 -3.54
CA ALA A 171 4.49 12.69 -4.79
C ALA A 171 5.79 13.51 -4.96
N ALA A 172 6.34 14.06 -3.86
CA ALA A 172 7.61 14.78 -3.88
C ALA A 172 8.83 13.85 -3.96
N LEU A 173 8.80 12.70 -3.28
CA LEU A 173 9.94 11.77 -3.22
C LEU A 173 10.09 10.92 -4.48
N MET A 174 9.01 10.59 -5.18
CA MET A 174 9.06 9.69 -6.33
C MET A 174 9.92 10.22 -7.49
N PRO A 175 9.82 11.50 -7.91
CA PRO A 175 10.73 12.06 -8.91
C PRO A 175 12.20 12.06 -8.45
N ALA A 176 12.45 12.33 -7.17
CA ALA A 176 13.80 12.32 -6.60
C ALA A 176 14.42 10.90 -6.62
N ALA A 177 13.63 9.89 -6.24
CA ALA A 177 14.04 8.49 -6.30
C ALA A 177 14.39 8.06 -7.74
N ARG A 178 13.58 8.45 -8.73
CA ARG A 178 13.86 8.16 -10.15
C ARG A 178 15.14 8.83 -10.64
N ARG A 179 15.32 10.12 -10.37
CA ARG A 179 16.54 10.85 -10.76
C ARG A 179 17.81 10.23 -10.17
N LEU A 180 17.75 9.70 -8.95
CA LEU A 180 18.90 9.06 -8.32
C LEU A 180 19.27 7.73 -8.99
N ILE A 181 18.27 6.97 -9.43
CA ILE A 181 18.45 5.70 -10.15
C ILE A 181 18.97 5.97 -11.56
N ASP A 182 18.41 6.95 -12.27
CA ASP A 182 18.78 7.27 -13.64
C ASP A 182 20.18 7.87 -13.75
N ARG A 183 20.65 8.60 -12.72
CA ARG A 183 22.03 9.11 -12.64
C ARG A 183 23.11 8.04 -12.48
N ARG A 184 22.73 6.78 -12.21
CA ARG A 184 23.64 5.64 -12.05
C ARG A 184 23.66 4.70 -13.26
N ARG A 185 22.92 5.04 -14.32
CA ARG A 185 22.97 4.38 -15.63
C ARG A 185 23.72 5.28 -16.61
#